data_AF-A0A1V5VTI1-F1
#
_entry.id   AF-A0A1V5VTI1-F1
#
_cell.length_a   1.000
_cell.length_b   1.000
_cell.length_c   1.000
_cell.angle_alpha   90.00
_cell.angle_beta   90.00
_cell.angle_gamma   90.00
#
_symmetry.space_group_name_H-M   'P 1'
#
loop_
_entity.id
_entity.type
_entity.pdbx_description
1 polymer ?
#
loop_
_entity_poly.entity_id
_entity_poly.type
_entity_poly.pdbx_seq_one_letter_code
_entity_poly.pdbx_strand_id
1 'polypeptide(L)'
;MQQPGMVPPAMDITDDDKLWSLLSWIFAPLVPVIVLLLEDKKNRPFIKYNAINGLIVGGIVAVLSAVTAGFGCLVLWIVWIYQIYAGIQAYKGATVVVPVITDFAKKQNWL
;
A
#
# COMPACT_ATOMS: atom_id res chain seq x y z
N MET A 1 32.74 28.17 -0.16
CA MET A 1 31.76 27.79 0.88
C MET A 1 30.54 27.21 0.15
N GLN A 2 30.54 25.91 -0.12
CA GLN A 2 29.41 25.20 -0.73
C GLN A 2 28.97 24.19 0.32
N GLN A 3 27.78 24.39 0.89
CA GLN A 3 27.19 23.46 1.85
C GLN A 3 26.91 22.13 1.13
N PRO A 4 27.52 21.01 1.54
CA PRO A 4 27.30 19.72 0.90
C PRO A 4 25.90 19.24 1.24
N GLY A 5 25.09 19.17 0.19
CA GLY A 5 23.79 18.51 0.06
C GLY A 5 23.20 17.91 1.33
N MET A 6 22.13 18.54 1.82
CA MET A 6 21.11 17.85 2.57
C MET A 6 20.66 16.63 1.74
N VAL A 7 21.18 15.46 2.11
CA VAL A 7 20.52 14.19 1.81
C VAL A 7 19.11 14.38 2.38
N PRO A 8 18.03 14.27 1.57
CA PRO A 8 16.69 14.28 2.12
C PRO A 8 16.71 13.26 3.26
N PRO A 9 16.31 13.62 4.49
CA PRO A 9 16.45 12.72 5.63
C PRO A 9 15.91 11.39 5.17
N ALA A 10 16.73 10.33 5.26
CA ALA A 10 16.23 8.98 5.13
C ALA A 10 14.97 8.98 5.98
N MET A 11 13.80 8.92 5.34
CA MET A 11 12.55 9.19 6.02
C MET A 11 12.47 8.12 7.08
N ASP A 12 12.73 8.48 8.34
CA ASP A 12 12.80 7.53 9.42
C ASP A 12 11.43 6.85 9.46
N ILE A 13 11.36 5.63 8.92
CA ILE A 13 10.13 4.87 8.85
C ILE A 13 9.81 4.54 10.30
N THR A 14 8.83 5.26 10.85
CA THR A 14 8.45 5.08 12.25
C THR A 14 7.67 3.79 12.43
N ASP A 15 7.56 3.31 13.66
CA ASP A 15 6.76 2.11 13.92
C ASP A 15 5.25 2.34 13.68
N ASP A 16 4.78 3.59 13.81
CA ASP A 16 3.44 4.00 13.37
C ASP A 16 3.29 3.84 11.85
N ASP A 17 4.29 4.23 11.06
CA ASP A 17 4.24 4.10 9.58
C ASP A 17 4.17 2.65 9.12
N LYS A 18 4.94 1.77 9.79
CA LYS A 18 4.92 0.32 9.58
C LYS A 18 3.56 -0.27 9.91
N LEU A 19 2.96 0.14 11.03
CA LEU A 19 1.64 -0.31 11.45
C LEU A 19 0.55 0.11 10.46
N TRP A 20 0.47 1.40 10.12
CA TRP A 20 -0.53 1.89 9.16
C TRP A 20 -0.37 1.29 7.76
N SER A 21 0.86 1.01 7.34
CA SER A 21 1.13 0.33 6.08
C SER A 21 0.70 -1.13 6.10
N LEU A 22 0.97 -1.86 7.19
CA LEU A 22 0.48 -3.24 7.40
C LEU A 22 -1.05 -3.30 7.37
N LEU A 23 -1.71 -2.42 8.12
CA LEU A 23 -3.17 -2.36 8.19
C LEU A 23 -3.79 -2.03 6.83
N SER A 24 -3.14 -1.15 6.07
CA SER A 24 -3.59 -0.78 4.72
C SER A 24 -3.58 -1.95 3.74
N TRP A 25 -2.68 -2.91 3.92
CA TRP A 25 -2.62 -4.14 3.14
C TRP A 25 -3.63 -5.19 3.61
N ILE A 26 -3.74 -5.42 4.92
CA ILE A 26 -4.59 -6.51 5.46
C ILE A 26 -6.07 -6.17 5.37
N PHE A 27 -6.44 -4.92 5.65
CA PHE A 27 -7.83 -4.47 5.72
C PHE A 27 -8.23 -3.61 4.52
N ALA A 28 -7.60 -3.85 3.36
CA ALA A 28 -8.05 -3.25 2.11
C ALA A 28 -9.46 -3.74 1.75
N PRO A 29 -10.36 -2.87 1.24
CA PRO A 29 -10.12 -1.46 0.89
C PRO A 29 -10.38 -0.46 2.04
N LEU A 30 -10.91 -0.89 3.18
CA LEU A 30 -11.37 0.01 4.25
C LEU A 30 -10.25 0.88 4.84
N VAL A 31 -9.18 0.27 5.38
CA VAL A 31 -8.07 1.02 5.98
C VAL A 31 -7.33 1.92 5.01
N PRO A 32 -6.95 1.50 3.79
CA PRO A 32 -6.24 2.40 2.89
C PRO A 32 -7.08 3.61 2.47
N VAL A 33 -8.41 3.48 2.36
CA VAL A 33 -9.29 4.64 2.17
C VAL A 33 -9.22 5.60 3.35
N ILE A 34 -9.30 5.09 4.59
CA ILE A 34 -9.17 5.91 5.80
C ILE A 34 -7.83 6.64 5.81
N VAL A 35 -6.73 5.95 5.53
CA VAL A 35 -5.38 6.52 5.48
C VAL A 35 -5.27 7.64 4.44
N LEU A 36 -5.92 7.51 3.29
CA LEU A 36 -5.90 8.55 2.25
C LEU A 36 -6.76 9.78 2.61
N LEU A 37 -7.73 9.62 3.50
CA LEU A 37 -8.53 10.73 4.04
C LEU A 37 -7.83 11.44 5.21
N LEU A 38 -6.96 10.73 5.94
CA LEU A 38 -6.18 11.28 7.05
C LEU A 38 -4.99 12.10 6.52
N GLU A 39 -4.96 13.40 6.82
CA GLU A 39 -3.92 14.30 6.30
C GLU A 39 -2.53 13.99 6.86
N ASP A 40 -2.46 13.64 8.14
CA ASP A 40 -1.21 13.26 8.81
C ASP A 40 -0.61 11.97 8.25
N LYS A 41 -1.47 11.03 7.82
CA LYS A 41 -1.04 9.73 7.26
C LYS A 41 -0.78 9.79 5.76
N LYS A 42 -1.65 10.44 4.97
CA LYS A 42 -1.49 10.57 3.50
C LYS A 42 -0.24 11.34 3.11
N ASN A 43 0.22 12.27 3.97
CA ASN A 43 1.40 13.09 3.71
C ASN A 43 2.72 12.35 3.98
N ARG A 44 2.67 11.10 4.46
CA ARG A 44 3.85 10.26 4.71
C ARG A 44 4.06 9.34 3.50
N PRO A 45 5.11 9.55 2.68
CA PRO A 45 5.37 8.77 1.46
C PRO A 45 5.34 7.25 1.63
N PHE A 46 5.89 6.71 2.73
CA PHE A 46 5.86 5.27 2.99
C PHE A 46 4.44 4.74 3.22
N ILE A 47 3.65 5.44 4.04
CA ILE A 47 2.25 5.08 4.30
C ILE A 47 1.45 5.20 3.00
N LYS A 48 1.55 6.36 2.33
CA LYS A 48 0.82 6.67 1.09
C LYS A 48 1.07 5.61 0.01
N TYR A 49 2.34 5.20 -0.17
CA TYR A 49 2.71 4.15 -1.11
C TYR A 49 2.00 2.82 -0.82
N ASN A 50 2.06 2.35 0.43
CA ASN A 50 1.43 1.09 0.80
C ASN A 50 -0.10 1.17 0.77
N ALA A 51 -0.67 2.32 1.17
CA ALA A 51 -2.10 2.56 1.12
C ALA A 51 -2.65 2.55 -0.31
N ILE A 52 -1.99 3.20 -1.26
CA ILE A 52 -2.44 3.22 -2.66
C ILE A 52 -2.31 1.83 -3.29
N ASN A 53 -1.17 1.15 -3.12
CA ASN A 53 -1.01 -0.19 -3.68
C ASN A 53 -2.02 -1.18 -3.06
N GLY A 54 -2.20 -1.13 -1.73
CA GLY A 54 -3.20 -1.93 -1.02
C GLY A 54 -4.63 -1.63 -1.48
N LEU A 55 -4.97 -0.36 -1.72
CA LEU A 55 -6.28 0.04 -2.25
C LEU A 55 -6.52 -0.51 -3.66
N ILE A 56 -5.53 -0.44 -4.54
CA ILE A 56 -5.67 -0.96 -5.92
C ILE A 56 -5.86 -2.48 -5.88
N VAL A 57 -5.03 -3.20 -5.10
CA VAL A 57 -5.16 -4.66 -4.95
C VAL A 57 -6.52 -5.03 -4.35
N GLY A 58 -6.89 -4.40 -3.23
CA GLY A 58 -8.17 -4.64 -2.57
C GLY A 58 -9.37 -4.29 -3.45
N GLY A 59 -9.29 -3.22 -4.23
CA GLY A 59 -10.31 -2.81 -5.20
C GLY A 59 -10.49 -3.84 -6.32
N ILE A 60 -9.38 -4.34 -6.89
CA ILE A 60 -9.43 -5.42 -7.89
C ILE A 60 -10.09 -6.68 -7.31
N VAL A 61 -9.70 -7.08 -6.11
CA VAL A 61 -10.29 -8.23 -5.40
C VAL A 61 -11.78 -8.04 -5.16
N ALA A 62 -12.20 -6.85 -4.69
CA ALA A 62 -13.61 -6.54 -4.44
C ALA A 62 -14.45 -6.59 -5.73
N VAL A 63 -13.95 -6.01 -6.83
CA VAL A 63 -14.62 -6.04 -8.14
C VAL A 63 -14.71 -7.46 -8.69
N LEU A 64 -13.61 -8.23 -8.64
CA LEU A 64 -13.60 -9.63 -9.09
C LEU A 64 -14.55 -10.51 -8.27
N SER A 65 -14.60 -10.30 -6.95
CA SER A 65 -15.54 -11.00 -6.07
C SER A 65 -16.99 -10.69 -6.43
N ALA A 66 -17.33 -9.41 -6.67
CA ALA A 66 -18.66 -8.99 -7.06
C ALA A 66 -19.08 -9.57 -8.43
N VAL A 67 -18.19 -9.55 -9.43
CA VAL A 67 -18.48 -10.06 -10.78
C VAL A 67 -18.63 -11.59 -10.81
N THR A 68 -17.82 -12.31 -10.03
CA THR A 68 -17.85 -13.78 -9.98
C THR A 68 -18.86 -14.33 -8.96
N ALA A 69 -19.68 -13.48 -8.33
CA ALA A 69 -20.56 -13.87 -7.21
C ALA A 69 -19.83 -14.68 -6.11
N GLY A 70 -18.55 -14.37 -5.87
CA GLY A 70 -17.69 -15.10 -4.93
C GLY A 70 -17.11 -16.43 -5.45
N PHE A 71 -17.45 -16.90 -6.66
CA PHE A 71 -16.92 -18.15 -7.22
C PHE A 71 -15.46 -18.07 -7.68
N GLY A 72 -14.86 -16.87 -7.74
CA GLY A 72 -13.42 -16.68 -7.93
C GLY A 72 -12.52 -17.15 -6.77
N CYS A 73 -13.02 -18.07 -5.93
CA CYS A 73 -12.49 -18.50 -4.65
C CYS A 73 -10.97 -18.66 -4.65
N LEU A 74 -10.39 -19.44 -5.56
CA LEU A 74 -8.94 -19.69 -5.56
C LEU A 74 -8.09 -18.44 -5.84
N VAL A 75 -8.51 -17.61 -6.78
CA VAL A 75 -7.76 -16.38 -7.15
C VAL A 75 -7.85 -15.37 -6.02
N LEU A 76 -9.03 -15.22 -5.41
CA LEU A 76 -9.25 -14.30 -4.30
C LEU A 76 -8.42 -14.71 -3.07
N TRP A 77 -8.34 -16.01 -2.75
CA TRP A 77 -7.50 -16.52 -1.67
C TRP A 77 -6.01 -16.28 -1.89
N ILE A 78 -5.52 -16.52 -3.12
CA ILE A 78 -4.11 -16.28 -3.47
C ILE A 78 -3.75 -14.80 -3.31
N VAL A 79 -4.60 -13.89 -3.79
CA VAL A 79 -4.36 -12.44 -3.66
C VAL A 79 -4.44 -11.99 -2.21
N TRP A 80 -5.32 -12.59 -1.40
CA TRP A 80 -5.39 -12.28 0.03
C TRP A 80 -4.14 -12.72 0.79
N ILE A 81 -3.61 -13.92 0.51
CA ILE A 81 -2.32 -14.38 1.05
C ILE A 81 -1.17 -13.43 0.64
N TYR A 82 -1.18 -12.97 -0.61
CA TYR A 82 -0.22 -11.98 -1.09
C TYR A 82 -0.32 -10.65 -0.34
N GLN A 83 -1.53 -10.16 -0.04
CA GLN A 83 -1.72 -8.95 0.76
C GLN A 83 -1.15 -9.10 2.18
N ILE A 84 -1.30 -10.27 2.81
CA ILE A 84 -0.69 -10.54 4.11
C ILE A 84 0.83 -10.52 4.00
N TYR A 85 1.39 -11.18 2.99
CA TYR A 85 2.84 -11.14 2.74
C TYR A 85 3.34 -9.70 2.54
N ALA A 86 2.63 -8.91 1.72
CA ALA A 86 3.00 -7.52 1.45
C ALA A 86 2.87 -6.64 2.69
N GLY A 87 1.85 -6.87 3.51
CA GLY A 87 1.68 -6.22 4.81
C GLY A 87 2.82 -6.54 5.77
N ILE A 88 3.24 -7.80 5.88
CA ILE A 88 4.38 -8.21 6.72
C ILE A 88 5.67 -7.52 6.26
N GLN A 89 5.90 -7.44 4.94
CA GLN A 89 7.05 -6.75 4.38
C GLN A 89 7.00 -5.23 4.67
N ALA A 90 5.81 -4.61 4.56
CA ALA A 90 5.60 -3.22 4.95
C ALA A 90 5.84 -3.00 6.44
N TYR A 91 5.46 -3.96 7.30
CA TYR A 91 5.74 -3.90 8.73
C TYR A 91 7.24 -4.00 9.05
N LYS A 92 8.02 -4.68 8.21
CA LYS A 92 9.49 -4.69 8.30
C LYS A 92 10.14 -3.42 7.75
N GLY A 93 9.36 -2.46 7.26
CA GLY A 93 9.86 -1.23 6.63
C GLY A 93 10.29 -1.40 5.17
N ALA A 94 9.99 -2.54 4.54
CA ALA A 94 10.27 -2.76 3.12
C ALA A 94 9.09 -2.32 2.25
N THR A 95 9.36 -1.61 1.16
CA THR A 95 8.35 -1.29 0.13
C THR A 95 8.21 -2.46 -0.83
N VAL A 96 7.01 -3.04 -0.92
CA VAL A 96 6.73 -4.11 -1.89
C VAL A 96 6.38 -3.47 -3.23
N VAL A 97 7.21 -3.71 -4.24
CA VAL A 97 6.97 -3.24 -5.61
C VAL A 97 6.23 -4.32 -6.37
N VAL A 98 4.99 -4.03 -6.76
CA VAL A 98 4.21 -4.88 -7.65
C VAL A 98 4.32 -4.28 -9.05
N PRO A 99 5.09 -4.86 -9.98
CA PRO A 99 5.44 -4.20 -11.24
C PRO A 99 4.22 -3.67 -12.01
N VAL A 100 3.11 -4.40 -12.05
CA VAL A 100 1.89 -3.93 -12.75
C VAL A 100 1.15 -2.82 -11.99
N ILE A 101 1.05 -2.93 -10.67
CA ILE A 101 0.23 -2.02 -9.84
C ILE A 101 1.00 -0.75 -9.50
N THR A 102 2.27 -0.89 -9.13
CA THR A 102 3.16 0.22 -8.82
C THR A 102 3.42 1.07 -10.06
N ASP A 103 3.62 0.47 -11.23
CA ASP A 103 3.80 1.25 -12.47
C ASP A 103 2.49 1.94 -12.91
N PHE A 104 1.34 1.33 -12.67
CA PHE A 104 0.04 1.99 -12.87
C PHE A 104 -0.11 3.21 -11.96
N ALA A 105 0.14 3.06 -10.65
CA ALA A 105 0.03 4.15 -9.68
C ALA A 105 1.04 5.28 -9.97
N LYS A 106 2.26 4.94 -10.42
CA LYS A 106 3.26 5.93 -10.90
C LYS A 106 2.77 6.67 -12.15
N LYS A 107 2.23 5.97 -13.15
CA LYS A 107 1.69 6.57 -14.38
C LYS A 107 0.52 7.52 -14.11
N GLN A 108 -0.28 7.26 -13.08
CA GLN A 108 -1.38 8.12 -12.65
C GLN A 108 -0.94 9.28 -11.73
N ASN A 109 0.36 9.41 -11.45
CA ASN A 109 0.93 10.40 -10.53
C ASN A 109 0.33 10.32 -9.11
N TRP A 110 -0.07 9.12 -8.67
CA TRP A 110 -0.65 8.89 -7.35
C TRP A 110 0.41 8.72 -6.27
N LEU A 111 1.61 8.26 -6.64
CA LEU A 111 2.74 8.02 -5.74
C LEU A 111 3.58 9.27 -5.59
#